data_AF-A0A958ZYT8-F1
#
_entry.id   AF-A0A958ZYT8-F1
#
_cell.length_a   1.000
_cell.length_b   1.000
_cell.length_c   1.000
_cell.angle_alpha   90.00
_cell.angle_beta   90.00
_cell.angle_gamma   90.00
#
_symmetry.space_group_name_H-M   'P 1'
#
loop_
_entity.id
_entity.type
_entity.pdbx_description
1 polymer ?
#
loop_
_entity_poly.entity_id
_entity_poly.type
_entity_poly.pdbx_seq_one_letter_code
_entity_poly.pdbx_strand_id
1 'polypeptide(L)'
;MGEFLRWIQKSLGMGKARCPEEERCLELLRIMLDEQATEEESKYVHKHIGNCYRCYQNYELENTIREAVKSKTHHLKVPQKLVNEITSKINL
;
A
#
# COMPACT_ATOMS: atom_id res chain seq x y z
N MET A 1 -7.15 -19.85 -2.59
CA MET A 1 -6.34 -20.51 -3.66
C MET A 1 -6.85 -20.29 -5.08
N GLY A 2 -8.11 -19.90 -5.32
CA GLY A 2 -8.66 -19.74 -6.69
C GLY A 2 -8.25 -18.45 -7.43
N GLU A 3 -8.05 -17.34 -6.74
CA GLU A 3 -7.72 -16.05 -7.38
C GLU A 3 -6.27 -16.00 -7.91
N PHE A 4 -5.36 -16.69 -7.22
CA PHE A 4 -3.96 -16.85 -7.62
C PHE A 4 -3.82 -17.65 -8.94
N LEU A 5 -4.62 -18.70 -9.12
CA LEU A 5 -4.65 -19.50 -10.35
C LEU A 5 -5.26 -18.72 -11.53
N ARG A 6 -6.33 -17.94 -11.29
CA ARG A 6 -6.93 -17.03 -12.28
C ARG A 6 -5.90 -16.00 -12.79
N TRP A 7 -4.95 -15.63 -11.94
CA TRP A 7 -3.92 -14.65 -12.23
C TRP A 7 -2.69 -15.24 -12.95
N ILE A 8 -2.27 -16.46 -12.60
CA ILE A 8 -1.22 -17.21 -13.35
C ILE A 8 -1.64 -17.44 -14.81
N GLN A 9 -2.92 -17.74 -15.04
CA GLN A 9 -3.42 -17.95 -16.40
C GLN A 9 -3.44 -16.66 -17.23
N LYS A 10 -3.54 -15.48 -16.57
CA LYS A 10 -3.53 -14.15 -17.20
C LYS A 10 -2.10 -13.62 -17.45
N SER A 11 -1.09 -14.13 -16.73
CA SER A 11 0.30 -13.65 -16.78
C SER A 11 1.14 -14.23 -17.93
N LEU A 12 0.74 -15.35 -18.53
CA LEU A 12 1.44 -15.96 -19.68
C LEU A 12 1.27 -15.19 -21.01
N GLY A 13 0.41 -14.16 -21.07
CA GLY A 13 0.09 -13.45 -22.32
C GLY A 13 0.22 -11.92 -22.32
N MET A 14 0.54 -11.27 -21.19
CA MET A 14 0.42 -9.80 -21.05
C MET A 14 1.70 -9.09 -20.60
N GLY A 15 2.88 -9.64 -20.88
CA GLY A 15 4.16 -9.08 -20.43
C GLY A 15 4.54 -7.68 -20.96
N LYS A 16 3.69 -6.98 -21.72
CA LYS A 16 3.99 -5.65 -22.31
C LYS A 16 2.80 -4.69 -22.45
N ALA A 17 1.61 -5.01 -21.92
CA ALA A 17 0.48 -4.08 -22.03
C ALA A 17 0.72 -2.89 -21.07
N ARG A 18 0.93 -1.69 -21.63
CA ARG A 18 1.00 -0.46 -20.81
C ARG A 18 -0.37 -0.23 -20.20
N CYS A 19 -0.44 -0.08 -18.87
CA CYS A 19 -1.67 0.34 -18.24
C CYS A 19 -1.82 1.85 -18.50
N PRO A 20 -2.93 2.32 -19.09
CA PRO A 20 -3.12 3.75 -19.37
C PRO A 20 -3.25 4.57 -18.08
N GLU A 21 -3.68 3.94 -16.99
CA GLU A 21 -3.82 4.58 -15.68
C GLU A 21 -2.66 4.23 -14.73
N GLU A 22 -1.53 3.71 -15.24
CA GLU A 22 -0.41 3.26 -14.40
C GLU A 22 0.11 4.37 -13.48
N GLU A 23 0.33 5.56 -14.04
CA GLU A 23 0.87 6.71 -13.32
C GLU A 23 -0.11 7.20 -12.25
N ARG A 24 -1.38 7.41 -12.63
CA ARG A 24 -2.45 7.79 -11.69
C ARG A 24 -2.64 6.76 -10.58
N CYS A 25 -2.63 5.47 -10.93
CA CYS A 25 -2.77 4.39 -9.95
C CYS A 25 -1.57 4.38 -9.00
N LEU A 26 -0.36 4.65 -9.47
CA LEU A 26 0.85 4.72 -8.65
C LEU A 26 0.81 5.91 -7.68
N GLU A 27 0.33 7.07 -8.12
CA GLU A 27 0.15 8.24 -7.25
C GLU A 27 -0.83 7.96 -6.11
N LEU A 28 -2.04 7.47 -6.45
CA LEU A 28 -3.06 7.13 -5.47
C LEU A 28 -2.63 5.99 -4.54
N LEU A 29 -1.88 5.02 -5.07
CA LEU A 29 -1.29 3.95 -4.29
C LEU A 29 -0.38 4.48 -3.18
N ARG A 30 0.48 5.47 -3.47
CA ARG A 30 1.37 6.06 -2.46
C ARG A 30 0.59 6.80 -1.38
N ILE A 31 -0.39 7.60 -1.78
CA ILE A 31 -1.30 8.29 -0.85
C ILE A 31 -2.06 7.29 0.04
N MET A 32 -2.52 6.18 -0.53
CA MET A 32 -3.20 5.11 0.19
C MET A 32 -2.25 4.41 1.18
N LEU A 33 -1.01 4.12 0.76
CA LEU A 33 0.00 3.56 1.65
C LEU A 33 0.40 4.53 2.75
N ASP A 34 0.34 5.84 2.55
CA ASP A 34 0.61 6.80 3.62
C ASP A 34 -0.61 7.05 4.54
N GLU A 35 -1.71 6.31 4.36
CA GLU A 35 -2.97 6.45 5.11
C GLU A 35 -3.62 7.84 4.95
N GLN A 36 -3.33 8.50 3.82
CA GLN A 36 -3.84 9.83 3.48
C GLN A 36 -4.94 9.80 2.42
N ALA A 37 -5.25 8.61 1.87
CA ALA A 37 -6.27 8.46 0.86
C ALA A 37 -7.68 8.50 1.47
N THR A 38 -8.61 9.06 0.70
CA THR A 38 -10.04 8.91 0.97
C THR A 38 -10.47 7.45 0.79
N GLU A 39 -11.66 7.11 1.32
CA GLU A 39 -12.23 5.78 1.15
C GLU A 39 -12.49 5.45 -0.33
N GLU A 40 -12.88 6.46 -1.13
CA GLU A 40 -13.14 6.31 -2.56
C GLU A 40 -11.85 6.01 -3.34
N GLU A 41 -10.76 6.71 -3.04
CA GLU A 41 -9.45 6.49 -3.66
C GLU A 41 -8.90 5.10 -3.31
N SER A 42 -9.02 4.70 -2.03
CA SER A 42 -8.60 3.37 -1.59
C SER A 42 -9.38 2.27 -2.31
N LYS A 43 -10.71 2.43 -2.45
CA LYS A 43 -11.55 1.51 -3.23
C LYS A 43 -11.15 1.46 -4.71
N TYR A 44 -10.83 2.60 -5.31
CA TYR A 44 -10.33 2.66 -6.68
C TYR A 44 -9.03 1.85 -6.84
N VAL A 45 -8.03 2.10 -5.98
CA VAL A 45 -6.74 1.42 -6.04
C VAL A 45 -6.92 -0.08 -5.88
N HIS A 46 -7.64 -0.55 -4.85
CA HIS A 46 -7.90 -1.97 -4.63
C HIS A 46 -8.59 -2.65 -5.82
N LYS A 47 -9.60 -1.98 -6.40
CA LYS A 47 -10.28 -2.50 -7.59
C LYS A 47 -9.36 -2.53 -8.81
N HIS A 48 -8.52 -1.52 -9.00
CA HIS A 48 -7.63 -1.42 -10.15
C HIS A 48 -6.50 -2.46 -10.09
N ILE A 49 -5.80 -2.57 -8.95
CA ILE A 49 -4.72 -3.56 -8.78
C ILE A 49 -5.25 -5.00 -8.83
N GLY A 50 -6.49 -5.24 -8.40
CA GLY A 50 -7.13 -6.55 -8.54
C GLY A 50 -7.34 -7.01 -9.99
N ASN A 51 -7.34 -6.07 -10.94
CA ASN A 51 -7.58 -6.35 -12.37
C ASN A 51 -6.35 -6.14 -13.26
N CYS A 52 -5.38 -5.32 -12.81
CA CYS A 52 -4.20 -4.90 -13.54
C CYS A 52 -2.91 -5.44 -12.88
N TYR A 53 -2.24 -6.39 -13.54
CA TYR A 53 -1.02 -7.00 -13.01
C TYR A 53 0.12 -6.00 -12.82
N ARG A 54 0.32 -5.09 -13.78
CA ARG A 54 1.38 -4.08 -13.70
C ARG A 54 1.22 -3.19 -12.46
N CYS A 55 0.01 -2.71 -12.21
CA CYS A 55 -0.28 -1.89 -11.04
C CYS A 55 -0.19 -2.70 -9.73
N TYR A 56 -0.53 -3.99 -9.76
CA TYR A 56 -0.31 -4.88 -8.62
C TYR A 56 1.18 -5.08 -8.33
N GLN A 57 2.04 -5.24 -9.35
CA GLN A 57 3.50 -5.30 -9.14
C GLN A 57 4.03 -4.01 -8.51
N ASN A 58 3.52 -2.85 -8.94
CA ASN A 58 3.85 -1.57 -8.33
C ASN A 58 3.39 -1.51 -6.85
N TYR A 59 2.18 -2.02 -6.54
CA TYR A 59 1.70 -2.16 -5.15
C TYR A 59 2.63 -3.01 -4.29
N GLU A 60 3.00 -4.21 -4.75
CA GLU A 60 3.89 -5.11 -4.00
C GLU A 60 5.25 -4.45 -3.74
N LEU A 61 5.81 -3.75 -4.73
CA LEU A 61 7.07 -3.03 -4.60
C LEU A 61 6.97 -1.90 -3.55
N GLU A 62 6.01 -0.99 -3.69
CA GLU A 62 5.83 0.15 -2.79
C GLU A 62 5.51 -0.31 -1.36
N ASN A 63 4.68 -1.34 -1.20
CA ASN A 63 4.37 -1.92 0.10
C ASN A 63 5.62 -2.56 0.75
N THR A 64 6.44 -3.27 -0.03
CA THR A 64 7.71 -3.85 0.47
C THR A 64 8.66 -2.75 0.94
N ILE A 65 8.76 -1.65 0.19
CA ILE A 65 9.55 -0.48 0.59
C ILE A 65 9.03 0.09 1.90
N ARG A 66 7.71 0.27 2.03
CA ARG A 66 7.07 0.76 3.27
C ARG A 66 7.43 -0.10 4.47
N GLU A 67 7.28 -1.42 4.35
CA GLU A 67 7.58 -2.36 5.44
C GLU A 67 9.08 -2.38 5.78
N ALA A 68 9.97 -2.26 4.78
CA ALA A 68 11.40 -2.13 5.01
C ALA A 68 11.75 -0.85 5.80
N VAL A 69 11.11 0.28 5.47
CA VAL A 69 11.29 1.54 6.22
C VAL A 69 10.77 1.41 7.64
N LYS A 70 9.54 0.91 7.82
CA LYS A 70 8.94 0.65 9.14
C LYS A 70 9.86 -0.20 10.02
N SER A 71 10.37 -1.32 9.48
CA SER A 71 11.25 -2.22 10.22
C SER A 71 12.48 -1.53 10.82
N LYS A 72 12.99 -0.47 10.18
CA LYS A 72 14.16 0.29 10.62
C LYS A 72 13.81 1.43 11.59
N THR A 73 12.57 1.90 11.61
CA THR A 73 12.13 3.02 12.45
C THR A 73 11.50 2.59 13.77
N HIS A 74 11.07 1.32 13.92
CA HIS A 74 10.44 0.79 15.13
C HIS A 74 11.36 0.73 16.38
N HIS A 75 12.66 0.97 16.27
CA HIS A 75 13.60 0.95 17.40
C HIS A 75 13.80 2.31 18.09
N LEU A 76 13.07 3.34 17.69
CA LEU A 76 13.12 4.63 18.37
C LEU A 76 12.40 4.52 19.72
N LYS A 77 13.17 4.48 20.82
CA LYS A 77 12.63 4.58 22.17
C LYS A 77 11.87 5.90 22.30
N VAL A 78 10.55 5.83 22.43
CA VAL A 78 9.73 7.01 22.72
C VAL A 78 10.06 7.50 24.13
N PRO A 79 10.37 8.80 24.34
CA PRO A 79 10.62 9.31 25.68
C PRO A 79 9.41 9.07 26.60
N GLN A 80 9.62 8.40 27.73
CA GLN A 80 8.53 8.06 28.67
C GLN A 80 7.77 9.30 29.16
N LYS A 81 8.46 10.44 29.28
CA LYS A 81 7.84 11.73 29.61
C LYS A 81 6.73 12.10 28.62
N LEU A 82 6.97 11.92 27.32
CA LEU A 82 5.99 12.22 26.27
C LEU A 82 4.79 11.27 26.36
N VAL A 83 5.04 9.98 26.61
CA VAL A 83 3.98 8.98 26.82
C VAL A 83 3.09 9.40 27.99
N ASN A 84 3.68 9.74 29.14
CA ASN A 84 2.95 10.14 30.34
C ASN A 84 2.12 11.42 30.11
N GLU A 85 2.69 12.42 29.43
CA GLU A 85 1.99 13.65 29.10
C GLU A 85 0.80 13.39 28.16
N ILE A 86 0.96 12.54 27.15
CA ILE A 86 -0.12 12.14 26.26
C ILE A 86 -1.21 11.42 27.08
N THR A 87 -0.89 10.33 27.78
CA THR A 87 -1.85 9.56 28.58
C THR A 87 -2.64 10.44 29.55
N SER A 88 -1.99 11.40 30.20
CA SER A 88 -2.64 12.34 31.12
C SER A 88 -3.69 13.24 30.47
N LYS A 89 -3.58 13.52 29.16
CA LYS A 89 -4.51 14.39 28.42
C LYS A 89 -5.68 13.65 27.80
N ILE A 90 -5.55 12.35 27.53
CA ILE A 90 -6.60 11.52 26.92
C ILE A 90 -7.41 10.70 27.93
N ASN A 91 -7.16 10.85 29.24
CA ASN A 91 -7.86 10.11 30.32
C ASN A 91 -7.92 8.59 30.03
N LEU A 92 -6.81 8.00 29.59
CA LEU A 92 -6.63 6.55 29.48
C LEU A 92 -6.09 5.97 30.78
#